data_AF-A0ABC8JAQ3-F1
#
_entry.id   AF-A0ABC8JAQ3-F1
#
_cell.length_a   1.000
_cell.length_b   1.000
_cell.length_c   1.000
_cell.angle_alpha   90.00
_cell.angle_beta   90.00
_cell.angle_gamma   90.00
#
_symmetry.space_group_name_H-M   'P 1'
#
loop_
_entity.id
_entity.type
_entity.pdbx_description
1 polymer ?
#
loop_
_entity_poly.entity_id
_entity_poly.type
_entity_poly.pdbx_seq_one_letter_code
_entity_poly.pdbx_strand_id
1 'polypeptide(L)'
;MFDILPYKVKYQHDEHMLTFSYEENASGPCWCQICEETTDPKKGYYTCDEYRVTLHPKLKEGQPYMYYGRMIEIIPNNRLSRPICHGCGKRCQYNVVFKNYLGNILCPSMEVLYR
;
A
#
# COMPACT_ATOMS: atom_id res chain seq x y z
N MET A 1 13.38 -10.34 0.38
CA MET A 1 11.91 -10.47 0.35
C MET A 1 11.37 -9.24 1.03
N PHE A 2 11.03 -8.20 0.26
CA PHE A 2 10.54 -6.93 0.81
C PHE A 2 9.25 -6.59 0.07
N ASP A 3 8.12 -6.87 0.71
CA ASP A 3 6.83 -6.32 0.33
C ASP A 3 6.85 -4.85 0.72
N ILE A 4 7.04 -3.95 -0.25
CA ILE A 4 7.07 -2.51 0.01
C ILE A 4 5.64 -2.02 0.13
N LEU A 5 5.31 -1.54 1.32
CA LEU A 5 4.02 -1.00 1.69
C LEU A 5 4.08 0.52 1.60
N PRO A 6 3.12 1.17 0.89
CA PRO A 6 3.09 2.63 0.81
C PRO A 6 3.03 3.26 2.21
N TYR A 7 3.82 4.30 2.45
CA TYR A 7 3.85 4.96 3.76
C TYR A 7 2.52 5.63 4.14
N LYS A 8 1.76 6.11 3.15
CA LYS A 8 0.43 6.71 3.36
C LYS A 8 -0.58 6.21 2.33
N VAL A 9 -1.78 5.87 2.79
CA VAL A 9 -2.91 5.47 1.96
C VAL A 9 -4.19 6.12 2.47
N LYS A 10 -5.10 6.55 1.59
CA LYS A 10 -6.48 6.84 2.01
C LYS A 10 -7.34 5.60 1.73
N TYR A 11 -8.00 5.10 2.76
CA TYR A 11 -9.00 4.05 2.59
C TYR A 11 -10.29 4.67 2.03
N GLN A 12 -10.96 4.00 1.08
CA GLN A 12 -12.09 4.59 0.35
C GLN A 12 -13.26 5.02 1.26
N HIS A 13 -13.44 4.34 2.39
CA HIS A 13 -14.52 4.60 3.35
C HIS A 13 -14.10 5.47 4.53
N ASP A 14 -12.83 5.91 4.57
CA ASP A 14 -12.32 6.75 5.65
C ASP A 14 -12.00 8.14 5.12
N GLU A 15 -12.37 9.16 5.89
CA GLU A 15 -12.04 10.53 5.56
C GLU A 15 -10.53 10.80 5.71
N HIS A 16 -9.89 10.04 6.60
CA HIS A 16 -8.52 10.25 7.07
C HIS A 16 -7.49 9.44 6.29
N MET A 17 -6.26 9.97 6.23
CA MET A 17 -5.13 9.21 5.71
C MET A 17 -4.63 8.23 6.76
N LEU A 18 -4.39 7.00 6.33
CA LEU A 18 -3.72 5.98 7.10
C LEU A 18 -2.23 6.02 6.83
N THR A 19 -1.45 5.82 7.88
CA THR A 19 0.01 5.85 7.86
C THR A 19 0.52 4.45 8.18
N PHE A 20 1.49 3.97 7.41
CA PHE A 20 2.16 2.72 7.68
C PHE A 20 3.10 2.89 8.87
N SER A 21 2.90 2.08 9.89
CA SER A 21 3.65 2.08 11.15
C SER A 21 4.08 0.66 11.49
N TYR A 22 5.12 0.52 12.32
CA TYR A 22 5.56 -0.76 12.85
C TYR A 22 6.04 -0.58 14.30
N GLU A 23 5.87 -1.61 15.11
CA GLU A 23 6.26 -1.60 16.52
C GLU A 23 7.17 -2.79 16.82
N GLU A 24 8.48 -2.52 17.02
CA GLU A 24 9.46 -3.57 17.33
C GLU A 24 9.18 -4.25 18.69
N ASN A 25 8.76 -3.45 19.68
CA ASN A 25 8.48 -3.88 21.05
C ASN A 25 6.98 -4.02 21.34
N ALA A 26 6.19 -4.39 20.33
CA ALA A 26 4.76 -4.60 20.50
C ALA A 26 4.46 -5.64 21.59
N SER A 27 3.59 -5.29 22.54
CA SER A 27 3.19 -6.16 23.65
C SER A 27 2.19 -7.26 23.25
N GLY A 28 1.66 -7.19 22.02
CA GLY A 28 0.68 -8.14 21.50
C GLY A 28 0.24 -7.77 20.08
N PRO A 29 -0.61 -8.60 19.45
CA PRO A 29 -1.19 -8.30 18.14
C PRO A 29 -2.15 -7.11 18.21
N CYS A 30 -2.31 -6.39 17.10
CA CYS A 30 -3.36 -5.37 16.95
C CYS A 30 -4.59 -5.97 16.25
N TRP A 31 -5.75 -5.35 16.43
CA TRP A 31 -7.00 -5.79 15.80
C TRP A 31 -7.24 -5.03 14.49
N CYS A 32 -7.48 -5.76 13.39
CA CYS A 32 -7.85 -5.15 12.12
C CYS A 32 -9.35 -4.86 12.07
N GLN A 33 -9.72 -3.61 11.84
CA GLN A 33 -11.13 -3.20 11.82
C GLN A 33 -11.89 -3.59 10.54
N ILE A 34 -11.21 -4.00 9.47
CA ILE A 34 -11.88 -4.39 8.21
C ILE A 34 -12.23 -5.88 8.17
N CYS A 35 -11.29 -6.74 8.56
CA CYS A 35 -11.49 -8.18 8.46
C CYS A 35 -11.69 -8.85 9.82
N GLU A 36 -11.68 -8.09 10.91
CA GLU A 36 -11.90 -8.60 12.27
C GLU A 36 -10.91 -9.72 12.64
N GLU A 37 -9.66 -9.59 12.17
CA GLU A 37 -8.56 -10.52 12.46
C GLU A 37 -7.37 -9.77 13.07
N THR A 38 -6.47 -10.51 13.73
CA THR A 38 -5.27 -9.96 14.32
C THR A 38 -4.19 -9.63 13.28
N THR A 39 -3.56 -8.46 13.39
CA THR A 39 -2.38 -8.05 12.64
C THR A 39 -1.15 -8.07 13.55
N ASP A 40 0.02 -8.36 12.99
CA ASP A 40 1.28 -8.42 13.72
C ASP A 40 2.00 -7.06 13.60
N PRO A 41 2.07 -6.24 14.67
CA PRO A 41 2.67 -4.91 14.59
C PRO A 41 4.15 -4.93 14.24
N LYS A 42 4.84 -6.06 14.48
CA LYS A 42 6.24 -6.25 14.11
C LYS A 42 6.44 -6.42 12.61
N LYS A 43 5.36 -6.79 11.89
CA LYS A 43 5.32 -6.85 10.41
C LYS A 43 4.76 -5.57 9.79
N GLY A 44 4.40 -4.60 10.64
CA GLY A 44 3.81 -3.32 10.28
C GLY A 44 2.31 -3.39 10.01
N TYR A 45 1.66 -2.24 10.07
CA TYR A 45 0.22 -2.06 9.96
C TYR A 45 -0.09 -0.63 9.50
N TYR A 46 -1.30 -0.42 8.98
CA TYR A 46 -1.79 0.93 8.68
C TYR A 46 -2.59 1.46 9.86
N THR A 47 -2.33 2.70 10.26
CA THR A 47 -3.05 3.35 11.36
C THR A 47 -3.44 4.79 11.07
N CYS A 48 -4.51 5.26 11.70
CA CYS A 48 -4.87 6.68 11.78
C CYS A 48 -4.77 7.13 13.23
N ASP A 49 -3.85 8.05 13.55
CA ASP A 49 -3.63 8.53 14.91
C ASP A 49 -4.85 9.27 15.49
N GLU A 50 -5.68 9.86 14.62
CA GLU A 50 -6.88 10.60 15.03
C GLU A 50 -8.03 9.68 15.50
N TYR A 51 -8.18 8.50 14.88
CA TYR A 51 -9.32 7.60 15.13
C TYR A 51 -8.93 6.21 15.64
N ARG A 52 -7.63 5.96 15.86
CA ARG A 52 -7.08 4.67 16.32
C ARG A 52 -7.54 3.49 15.46
N VAL A 53 -7.70 3.73 14.17
CA VAL A 53 -7.97 2.68 13.18
C VAL A 53 -6.70 1.87 13.00
N THR A 54 -6.80 0.54 12.94
CA THR A 54 -5.68 -0.34 12.60
C THR A 54 -6.11 -1.30 11.51
N LEU A 55 -5.34 -1.37 10.42
CA LEU A 55 -5.56 -2.29 9.31
C LEU A 55 -4.32 -3.13 9.04
N HIS A 56 -4.55 -4.33 8.49
CA HIS A 56 -3.45 -5.16 8.00
C HIS A 56 -2.59 -4.41 6.98
N PRO A 57 -1.28 -4.67 6.97
CA PRO A 57 -0.38 -4.20 5.92
C PRO A 57 -0.79 -4.72 4.53
N LYS A 58 -1.49 -5.85 4.49
CA LYS A 58 -1.81 -6.56 3.26
C LYS A 58 -2.93 -5.83 2.52
N LEU A 59 -2.52 -4.96 1.59
CA LEU A 59 -3.43 -4.33 0.66
C LEU A 59 -4.03 -5.43 -0.22
N LYS A 60 -5.36 -5.60 -0.13
CA LYS A 60 -6.10 -6.56 -0.96
C LYS A 60 -5.99 -6.16 -2.43
N GLU A 61 -5.68 -7.15 -3.27
CA GLU A 61 -5.76 -7.03 -4.73
C GLU A 61 -7.18 -6.63 -5.14
N GLY A 62 -7.31 -5.84 -6.22
CA GLY A 62 -8.60 -5.42 -6.74
C GLY A 62 -9.35 -4.36 -5.93
N GLN A 63 -8.83 -3.93 -4.77
CA GLN A 63 -9.38 -2.79 -4.04
C GLN A 63 -8.71 -1.47 -4.47
N PRO A 64 -9.50 -0.40 -4.68
CA PRO A 64 -8.96 0.92 -4.96
C PRO A 64 -8.43 1.57 -3.67
N TYR A 65 -7.21 2.09 -3.73
CA TYR A 65 -6.57 2.90 -2.69
C TYR A 65 -6.24 4.27 -3.23
N MET A 66 -6.24 5.31 -2.40
CA MET A 66 -5.68 6.61 -2.81
C MET A 66 -4.20 6.68 -2.43
N TYR A 67 -3.36 6.93 -3.44
CA TYR A 67 -1.92 7.14 -3.31
C TYR A 67 -1.56 8.51 -3.91
N TYR A 68 -1.07 9.45 -3.09
CA TYR A 68 -0.80 10.85 -3.49
C TYR A 68 -1.95 11.53 -4.27
N GLY A 69 -3.19 11.38 -3.79
CA GLY A 69 -4.37 11.97 -4.42
C GLY A 69 -4.84 11.26 -5.70
N ARG A 70 -4.25 10.10 -6.03
CA ARG A 70 -4.64 9.29 -7.19
C ARG A 70 -5.21 7.96 -6.74
N MET A 71 -6.36 7.59 -7.28
CA MET A 71 -6.92 6.25 -7.09
C MET A 71 -6.06 5.23 -7.86
N ILE A 72 -5.62 4.20 -7.15
CA ILE A 72 -4.81 3.10 -7.65
C ILE A 72 -5.38 1.75 -7.24
N GLU A 73 -5.23 0.77 -8.10
CA GLU A 73 -5.41 -0.64 -7.81
C GLU A 73 -4.03 -1.26 -7.63
N ILE A 74 -3.89 -2.16 -6.65
CA ILE A 74 -2.64 -2.88 -6.40
C ILE A 74 -2.72 -4.24 -7.08
N ILE A 75 -1.73 -4.50 -7.94
CA ILE A 75 -1.70 -5.69 -8.78
C ILE A 75 -0.37 -6.42 -8.57
N PRO A 76 -0.39 -7.76 -8.42
CA PRO A 76 0.82 -8.57 -8.42
C PRO A 76 1.63 -8.39 -9.71
N ASN A 77 2.94 -8.24 -9.55
CA ASN A 77 3.90 -8.25 -10.66
C ASN A 77 4.56 -9.63 -10.76
N ASN A 78 3.74 -10.65 -10.98
CA ASN A 78 4.13 -12.06 -11.10
C ASN A 78 4.01 -12.59 -12.54
N ARG A 79 3.88 -11.69 -13.52
CA ARG A 79 3.80 -12.05 -14.95
C ARG A 79 5.17 -12.44 -15.50
N LEU A 80 5.19 -13.23 -16.59
CA LEU A 80 6.41 -13.67 -17.28
C LEU A 80 7.33 -12.51 -17.67
N SER A 81 6.75 -11.36 -18.03
CA SER A 81 7.46 -10.12 -18.28
C SER A 81 6.99 -9.03 -17.32
N ARG A 82 7.96 -8.40 -16.65
CA ARG A 82 7.72 -7.24 -15.77
C ARG A 82 7.24 -6.05 -16.62
N PRO A 83 6.14 -5.37 -16.25
CA PRO A 83 5.60 -4.25 -17.03
C PRO A 83 6.51 -3.03 -16.96
N ILE A 84 6.42 -2.18 -17.97
CA ILE A 84 7.10 -0.90 -18.01
C ILE A 84 6.26 0.10 -17.22
N CYS A 85 6.88 0.75 -16.23
CA CYS A 85 6.26 1.81 -15.46
C CYS A 85 6.11 3.07 -16.32
N HIS A 86 4.91 3.65 -16.34
CA HIS A 86 4.59 4.88 -17.05
C HIS A 86 5.39 6.08 -16.53
N GLY A 87 5.69 6.12 -15.23
CA GLY A 87 6.42 7.23 -14.60
C GLY A 87 7.93 7.20 -14.84
N CYS A 88 8.57 6.02 -14.76
CA CYS A 88 10.04 5.93 -14.88
C CYS A 88 10.53 5.37 -16.22
N GLY A 89 9.64 4.87 -17.08
CA GLY A 89 9.98 4.29 -18.40
C GLY A 89 10.77 2.97 -18.34
N LYS A 90 10.99 2.40 -17.15
CA LYS A 90 11.76 1.18 -16.92
C LYS A 90 10.86 0.00 -16.55
N ARG A 91 11.34 -1.23 -16.75
CA ARG A 91 10.66 -2.44 -16.24
C ARG A 91 10.64 -2.43 -14.71
N CYS A 92 9.47 -2.57 -14.11
CA CYS A 92 9.29 -2.57 -12.67
C CYS A 92 9.91 -3.82 -12.03
N GLN A 93 10.89 -3.62 -11.15
CA GLN A 93 11.57 -4.71 -10.43
C GLN A 93 10.85 -5.15 -9.14
N TYR A 94 9.82 -4.42 -8.73
CA TYR A 94 9.01 -4.77 -7.56
C TYR A 94 8.05 -5.91 -7.84
N ASN A 95 7.66 -6.67 -6.82
CA ASN A 95 6.73 -7.80 -6.96
C ASN A 95 5.26 -7.36 -6.99
N VAL A 96 4.99 -6.06 -6.84
CA VAL A 96 3.69 -5.42 -6.99
C VAL A 96 3.83 -4.18 -7.86
N VAL A 97 2.74 -3.79 -8.51
CA VAL A 97 2.62 -2.54 -9.27
C VAL A 97 1.30 -1.86 -8.95
N PHE A 98 1.25 -0.54 -9.15
CA PHE A 98 0.03 0.24 -9.00
C PHE A 98 -0.57 0.52 -10.38
N LYS A 99 -1.87 0.30 -10.56
CA LYS A 99 -2.61 0.64 -11.76
C LYS A 99 -3.57 1.77 -11.46
N ASN A 100 -3.46 2.90 -12.13
CA ASN A 100 -4.41 3.99 -11.94
C ASN A 100 -5.69 3.81 -12.79
N TYR A 101 -6.66 4.70 -12.62
CA TYR A 101 -7.92 4.68 -13.39
C TYR A 101 -7.74 4.87 -14.91
N LEU A 102 -6.61 5.45 -15.35
CA LEU A 102 -6.25 5.57 -16.78
C LEU A 102 -5.66 4.26 -17.35
N GLY A 103 -5.47 3.23 -16.52
CA GLY A 103 -4.82 1.98 -16.90
C GLY A 103 -3.29 2.03 -16.89
N ASN A 104 -2.68 3.13 -16.46
CA ASN A 104 -1.23 3.25 -16.38
C ASN A 104 -0.68 2.43 -15.23
N ILE A 105 0.40 1.69 -15.52
CA ILE A 105 1.17 0.95 -14.53
C ILE A 105 2.26 1.85 -13.93
N LEU A 106 2.37 1.88 -12.61
CA LEU A 106 3.31 2.68 -11.86
C LEU A 106 4.10 1.79 -10.89
N CYS A 107 5.39 2.09 -10.72
CA CYS A 107 6.19 1.49 -9.66
C CYS A 107 5.70 2.00 -8.29
N PRO A 108 5.73 1.16 -7.24
CA PRO A 108 5.44 1.61 -5.88
C PRO A 108 6.38 2.72 -5.38
N SER A 109 7.61 2.76 -5.89
CA SER A 109 8.67 3.71 -5.50
C SER A 109 8.64 5.05 -6.24
N MET A 110 7.48 5.52 -6.72
CA MET A 110 7.37 6.83 -7.37
C MET A 110 7.54 7.99 -6.35
N GLU A 111 8.74 8.11 -5.77
CA GLU A 111 9.34 9.36 -5.30
C GLU A 111 10.34 9.95 -6.32
N VAL A 112 10.48 9.34 -7.51
CA VAL A 112 11.44 9.83 -8.50
C VAL A 112 10.70 10.60 -9.59
N LEU A 113 10.99 11.91 -9.68
CA LEU A 113 10.58 12.89 -10.70
C LEU A 113 9.31 13.71 -10.40
N TYR A 114 9.33 14.53 -9.34
CA TYR A 114 8.94 15.96 -9.41
C TYR A 114 9.67 16.71 -8.28
N ARG A 115 10.94 17.02 -8.54
CA ARG A 115 11.61 18.23 -8.07
C ARG A 115 12.05 18.99 -9.31
#